data_AF-A0A3D1Z9Y6-F1
#
_entry.id   AF-A0A3D1Z9Y6-F1
#
_cell.length_a   1.000
_cell.length_b   1.000
_cell.length_c   1.000
_cell.angle_alpha   90.00
_cell.angle_beta   90.00
_cell.angle_gamma   90.00
#
_symmetry.space_group_name_H-M   'P 1'
#
loop_
_entity.id
_entity.type
_entity.pdbx_description
1 polymer ?
#
loop_
_entity_poly.entity_id
_entity_poly.type
_entity_poly.pdbx_seq_one_letter_code
_entity_poly.pdbx_strand_id
1 'polypeptide(L)'
;DDVSLIIENSAGMGAHIGASFVELGRMVKAIDDKRVKICLDTEHCFAAGYNIADTEGVKAAMEEFDREIGLSNLVAVHANDSKTPFASAVDRHENIGEGHMGLEGFRTI
;
A
#
# COMPACT_ATOMS: atom_id res chain seq x y z
N ASP A 1 22.17 -12.60 10.60
CA ASP A 1 21.08 -13.27 9.87
C ASP A 1 19.66 -12.78 10.21
N ASP A 2 19.51 -11.57 10.79
CA ASP A 2 18.22 -11.02 11.26
C ASP A 2 17.67 -9.86 10.39
N VAL A 3 18.07 -9.76 9.13
CA VAL A 3 17.64 -8.66 8.25
C VAL A 3 16.55 -9.14 7.30
N SER A 4 15.42 -8.42 7.27
CA SER A 4 14.33 -8.62 6.32
C SER A 4 14.44 -7.64 5.15
N LEU A 5 14.09 -8.09 3.95
CA LEU A 5 13.84 -7.22 2.79
C LEU A 5 12.36 -6.85 2.81
N ILE A 6 12.06 -5.59 3.11
CA ILE A 6 10.69 -5.09 3.16
C ILE A 6 10.39 -4.39 1.83
N ILE A 7 9.49 -4.96 1.04
CA ILE A 7 9.07 -4.43 -0.26
C ILE A 7 7.84 -3.55 -0.03
N GLU A 8 7.86 -2.32 -0.54
CA GLU A 8 6.77 -1.37 -0.44
C GLU A 8 5.92 -1.37 -1.70
N ASN A 9 4.61 -1.14 -1.59
CA ASN A 9 3.76 -0.86 -2.76
C ASN A 9 4.12 0.50 -3.36
N SER A 10 3.88 0.67 -4.66
CA SER A 10 4.13 1.93 -5.37
C SER A 10 2.83 2.61 -5.80
N ALA A 11 2.84 3.93 -5.96
CA ALA A 11 1.74 4.68 -6.58
C ALA A 11 1.45 4.29 -8.05
N GLY A 12 2.36 3.56 -8.72
CA GLY A 12 2.18 3.15 -10.12
C GLY A 12 2.55 4.22 -11.15
N MET A 13 3.40 5.18 -10.77
CA MET A 13 3.87 6.23 -11.67
C MET A 13 4.77 5.66 -12.78
N GLY A 14 4.42 5.91 -14.04
CA GLY A 14 5.22 5.51 -15.19
C GLY A 14 5.35 4.00 -15.36
N ALA A 15 6.54 3.45 -15.12
CA ALA A 15 6.85 2.02 -15.27
C ALA A 15 7.23 1.34 -13.94
N HIS A 16 6.81 1.91 -12.81
CA HIS A 16 7.03 1.32 -11.49
C HIS A 16 6.28 -0.01 -11.35
N ILE A 17 6.91 -0.98 -10.67
CA ILE A 17 6.36 -2.30 -10.39
C ILE A 17 5.91 -2.34 -8.93
N GLY A 18 4.82 -3.05 -8.64
CA GLY A 18 4.32 -3.23 -7.28
C GLY A 18 3.22 -2.24 -6.93
N ALA A 19 2.48 -1.74 -7.92
CA ALA A 19 1.34 -0.87 -7.68
C ALA A 19 0.11 -1.66 -7.24
N SER A 20 -0.02 -2.91 -7.71
CA SER A 20 -1.09 -3.82 -7.28
C SER A 20 -0.59 -4.89 -6.32
N PHE A 21 -1.46 -5.34 -5.42
CA PHE A 21 -1.16 -6.45 -4.52
C PHE A 21 -0.94 -7.77 -5.27
N VAL A 22 -1.51 -7.92 -6.47
CA VAL A 22 -1.23 -9.06 -7.36
C VAL A 22 0.24 -9.08 -7.80
N GLU A 23 0.82 -7.93 -8.16
CA GLU A 23 2.23 -7.83 -8.53
C GLU A 23 3.15 -8.14 -7.35
N LEU A 24 2.87 -7.54 -6.19
CA LEU A 24 3.62 -7.80 -4.96
C LEU A 24 3.52 -9.28 -4.56
N GLY A 25 2.32 -9.86 -4.61
CA GLY A 25 2.09 -11.28 -4.33
C GLY A 25 2.87 -12.19 -5.28
N ARG A 26 2.93 -11.86 -6.58
CA ARG A 26 3.78 -12.56 -7.55
C ARG A 26 5.26 -12.48 -7.19
N MET A 27 5.74 -11.32 -6.76
CA MET A 27 7.14 -11.15 -6.33
C MET A 27 7.44 -11.97 -5.08
N VAL A 28 6.60 -11.89 -4.05
CA VAL A 28 6.76 -12.66 -2.79
C VAL A 28 6.80 -14.16 -3.08
N LYS A 29 5.86 -14.67 -3.90
CA LYS A 29 5.78 -16.08 -4.30
C LYS A 29 6.99 -16.52 -5.15
N ALA A 30 7.51 -15.64 -6.00
CA ALA A 30 8.65 -15.96 -6.86
C ALA A 30 9.98 -15.97 -6.10
N ILE A 31 10.13 -15.10 -5.09
CA ILE A 31 11.35 -15.05 -4.26
C ILE A 31 11.36 -16.21 -3.24
N ASP A 32 10.20 -16.55 -2.68
CA ASP A 32 10.01 -17.70 -1.77
C ASP A 32 11.03 -17.75 -0.60
N ASP A 33 11.26 -16.60 0.04
CA ASP A 33 12.12 -16.48 1.23
C ASP A 33 11.38 -15.78 2.37
N LYS A 34 11.42 -16.38 3.56
CA LYS A 34 10.77 -15.86 4.78
C LYS A 34 11.22 -14.46 5.21
N ARG A 35 12.37 -14.00 4.71
CA ARG A 35 12.92 -12.66 4.97
C ARG A 35 12.26 -11.57 4.10
N VAL A 36 11.49 -11.95 3.08
CA VAL A 36 10.70 -10.98 2.31
C VAL A 36 9.44 -10.64 3.08
N LYS A 37 9.24 -9.34 3.31
CA LYS A 37 8.08 -8.76 4.00
C LYS A 37 7.55 -7.57 3.20
N ILE A 38 6.39 -7.06 3.57
CA ILE A 38 5.72 -5.95 2.90
C ILE A 38 5.56 -4.76 3.85
N CYS A 39 5.82 -3.57 3.30
CA CYS A 39 5.36 -2.29 3.84
C CYS A 39 4.17 -1.82 2.98
N LEU A 40 3.11 -1.34 3.63
CA LEU A 40 2.04 -0.62 2.91
C LEU A 40 2.21 0.88 3.12
N ASP A 41 2.41 1.62 2.04
CA ASP A 41 2.31 3.07 2.03
C ASP A 41 0.88 3.48 1.68
N THR A 42 0.27 4.28 2.56
CA THR A 42 -1.12 4.70 2.42
C THR A 42 -1.35 5.65 1.25
N GLU A 43 -0.40 6.53 0.95
CA GLU A 43 -0.47 7.43 -0.19
C GLU A 43 -0.39 6.61 -1.49
N HIS A 44 0.55 5.67 -1.55
CA HIS A 44 0.72 4.80 -2.71
C HIS A 44 -0.52 3.94 -2.95
N CYS A 45 -1.14 3.39 -1.90
CA CYS A 45 -2.41 2.66 -2.02
C CYS A 45 -3.50 3.54 -2.65
N PHE A 46 -3.67 4.75 -2.13
CA PHE A 46 -4.67 5.70 -2.60
C PHE A 46 -4.43 6.13 -4.05
N ALA A 47 -3.18 6.43 -4.40
CA ALA A 47 -2.77 6.80 -5.75
C ALA A 47 -2.86 5.64 -6.76
N ALA A 48 -2.65 4.40 -6.31
CA ALA A 48 -2.79 3.18 -7.12
C ALA A 48 -4.24 2.71 -7.30
N GLY A 49 -5.21 3.35 -6.63
CA GLY A 49 -6.64 3.04 -6.77
C GLY A 49 -7.22 2.13 -5.68
N TYR A 50 -6.51 1.90 -4.57
CA TYR A 50 -7.07 1.29 -3.37
C TYR A 50 -7.60 2.40 -2.46
N ASN A 51 -8.93 2.56 -2.39
CA ASN A 51 -9.51 3.62 -1.57
C ASN A 51 -9.49 3.26 -0.08
N ILE A 52 -8.34 3.43 0.56
CA ILE A 52 -8.16 3.15 1.98
C ILE A 52 -8.56 4.32 2.89
N ALA A 53 -9.22 5.34 2.33
CA ALA A 53 -9.82 6.46 3.06
C ALA A 53 -11.31 6.22 3.38
N ASP A 54 -11.80 4.99 3.20
CA ASP A 54 -13.14 4.56 3.56
C ASP A 54 -13.13 3.13 4.13
N THR A 55 -14.04 2.81 5.05
CA THR A 55 -14.05 1.53 5.77
C THR A 55 -14.23 0.32 4.85
N GLU A 56 -15.08 0.41 3.83
CA GLU A 56 -15.33 -0.71 2.92
C GLU A 56 -14.14 -0.91 1.97
N GLY A 57 -13.48 0.17 1.56
CA GLY A 57 -12.28 0.16 0.75
C GLY A 57 -11.06 -0.37 1.49
N VAL A 58 -10.89 -0.05 2.78
CA VAL A 58 -9.88 -0.70 3.65
C VAL A 58 -10.15 -2.21 3.70
N LYS A 59 -11.39 -2.62 3.96
CA LYS A 59 -11.76 -4.03 4.01
C LYS A 59 -11.45 -4.75 2.69
N ALA A 60 -11.88 -4.19 1.55
CA ALA A 60 -11.64 -4.75 0.24
C ALA A 60 -10.14 -4.85 -0.09
N ALA A 61 -9.37 -3.80 0.22
CA ALA A 61 -7.92 -3.78 0.04
C ALA A 61 -7.25 -4.87 0.88
N MET A 62 -7.61 -5.01 2.16
CA MET A 62 -6.99 -6.01 3.03
C MET A 62 -7.42 -7.45 2.70
N GLU A 63 -8.64 -7.66 2.19
CA GLU A 63 -9.08 -8.96 1.67
C GLU A 63 -8.28 -9.39 0.42
N GLU A 64 -7.95 -8.44 -0.48
CA GLU A 64 -7.04 -8.69 -1.60
C GLU A 64 -5.61 -8.91 -1.12
N PHE A 65 -5.12 -8.08 -0.21
CA PHE A 65 -3.78 -8.22 0.36
C PHE A 65 -3.57 -9.60 0.97
N ASP A 66 -4.50 -10.07 1.81
CA ASP A 66 -4.38 -11.38 2.45
C ASP A 66 -4.40 -12.51 1.42
N ARG A 67 -5.26 -12.41 0.41
CA ARG A 67 -5.36 -13.41 -0.66
C ARG A 67 -4.09 -13.49 -1.51
N GLU A 68 -3.49 -12.35 -1.86
CA GLU A 68 -2.36 -12.32 -2.80
C GLU A 68 -1.00 -12.49 -2.12
N ILE A 69 -0.85 -11.95 -0.90
CA ILE A 69 0.42 -11.80 -0.18
C ILE A 69 0.39 -12.51 1.19
N GLY A 70 -0.74 -12.43 1.90
CA GLY A 70 -0.92 -12.93 3.27
C GLY A 70 -0.59 -11.87 4.33
N LEU A 71 -1.51 -11.66 5.28
CA LEU A 71 -1.39 -10.64 6.33
C LEU A 71 -0.15 -10.80 7.22
N SER A 72 0.36 -12.02 7.39
CA SER A 72 1.58 -12.29 8.17
C SER A 72 2.87 -11.73 7.56
N ASN A 73 2.81 -11.23 6.32
CA ASN A 73 3.91 -10.56 5.66
C ASN A 73 3.89 -9.04 5.79
N LEU A 74 2.79 -8.44 6.25
CA LEU A 74 2.73 -7.00 6.54
C LEU A 74 3.45 -6.70 7.85
N VAL A 75 4.52 -5.92 7.79
CA VAL A 75 5.36 -5.61 8.98
C VAL A 75 5.53 -4.12 9.23
N ALA A 76 5.14 -3.27 8.29
CA ALA A 76 5.25 -1.83 8.39
C ALA A 76 4.12 -1.14 7.61
N VAL A 77 3.77 0.05 8.07
CA VAL A 77 2.89 0.98 7.35
C VAL A 77 3.62 2.32 7.27
N HIS A 78 3.73 2.87 6.08
CA HIS A 78 4.05 4.28 5.88
C HIS A 78 2.74 5.07 5.83
N ALA A 79 2.51 5.88 6.85
CA ALA A 79 1.29 6.65 7.02
C ALA A 79 1.47 8.05 6.40
N ASN A 80 1.13 8.16 5.12
CA ASN A 80 1.23 9.35 4.30
C ASN A 80 -0.15 9.74 3.72
N ASP A 81 -0.56 11.00 3.86
CA ASP A 81 -1.73 11.52 3.13
C ASP A 81 -1.33 11.78 1.68
N SER A 82 -2.30 11.94 0.77
CA SER A 82 -2.02 12.26 -0.63
C SER A 82 -2.30 13.71 -0.96
N LYS A 83 -1.31 14.38 -1.54
CA LYS A 83 -1.48 15.71 -2.14
C LYS A 83 -2.28 15.66 -3.45
N THR A 84 -2.49 14.47 -4.01
CA THR A 84 -3.17 14.29 -5.30
C THR A 84 -4.50 13.55 -5.14
N PRO A 85 -5.43 13.69 -6.10
CA PRO A 85 -6.70 12.97 -6.04
C PRO A 85 -6.53 11.44 -6.08
N PHE A 86 -7.57 10.73 -5.63
CA PHE A 86 -7.65 9.27 -5.70
C PHE A 86 -7.34 8.74 -7.11
N ALA A 87 -6.61 7.62 -7.17
CA ALA A 87 -6.21 6.95 -8.41
C ALA A 87 -5.44 7.85 -9.40
N SER A 88 -4.64 8.81 -8.89
CA SER A 88 -3.83 9.72 -9.71
C SER A 88 -2.64 9.06 -10.39
N ALA A 89 -2.17 7.92 -9.87
CA ALA A 89 -0.87 7.32 -10.18
C ALA A 89 0.34 8.26 -9.96
N VAL A 90 0.19 9.28 -9.11
CA VAL A 90 1.22 10.28 -8.83
C VAL A 90 1.62 10.20 -7.35
N ASP A 91 2.89 9.86 -7.11
CA ASP A 91 3.51 9.83 -5.78
C ASP A 91 3.78 11.25 -5.28
N ARG A 92 2.85 11.79 -4.48
CA ARG A 92 3.00 13.08 -3.81
C ARG A 92 2.36 13.04 -2.44
N HIS A 93 3.20 12.83 -1.44
CA HIS A 93 2.78 12.82 -0.03
C HIS A 93 2.35 14.20 0.46
N GLU A 94 1.49 14.19 1.47
CA GLU A 94 1.06 15.36 2.23
C GLU A 94 1.01 15.04 3.73
N ASN A 95 1.05 16.08 4.57
CA ASN A 95 0.84 15.92 6.01
C ASN A 95 -0.52 15.27 6.30
N ILE A 96 -0.56 14.43 7.33
CA ILE A 96 -1.78 13.75 7.78
C ILE A 96 -2.90 14.76 8.01
N GLY A 97 -3.99 14.62 7.25
CA GLY A 97 -5.17 15.46 7.38
C GLY A 97 -5.21 16.69 6.46
N GLU A 98 -4.11 16.99 5.79
CA GLU A 98 -3.99 18.13 4.87
C GLU A 98 -4.13 17.71 3.39
N GLY A 99 -4.22 16.41 3.11
CA GLY A 99 -4.37 15.86 1.77
C GLY A 99 -5.80 15.42 1.42
N HIS A 100 -5.90 14.65 0.34
CA HIS A 100 -7.14 14.14 -0.23
C HIS A 100 -7.73 12.97 0.56
N MET A 101 -6.95 12.24 1.37
CA MET A 101 -7.48 11.24 2.30
C MET A 101 -8.07 11.93 3.54
N GLY A 102 -7.37 12.95 4.05
CA GLY A 102 -7.83 13.77 5.16
C GLY A 102 -7.93 13.02 6.49
N LEU A 103 -8.32 13.73 7.55
CA LEU A 103 -8.40 13.14 8.90
C LEU A 103 -9.46 12.05 9.01
N GLU A 104 -10.59 12.18 8.30
CA GLU A 104 -11.63 11.15 8.32
C GLU A 104 -11.16 9.86 7.63
N GLY A 105 -10.40 9.95 6.54
CA GLY A 105 -9.82 8.78 5.90
C GLY A 105 -8.80 8.08 6.81
N PHE A 106 -7.96 8.84 7.51
CA PHE A 106 -7.03 8.24 8.47
C PHE A 106 -7.71 7.59 9.68
N ARG A 107 -8.96 7.94 10.02
CA ARG A 107 -9.71 7.25 11.08
C ARG A 107 -10.20 5.87 10.66
N THR A 108 -10.17 5.53 9.38
CA THR A 108 -10.58 4.21 8.88
C THR A 108 -9.42 3.20 8.80
N ILE A 109 -8.18 3.67 8.96
CA ILE A 109 -6.93 2.89 8.89
C ILE A 109 -6.49 2.51 10.31
#